data_AF-A0A7G2DVC7-F1
#
_entry.id   AF-A0A7G2DVC7-F1
#
_cell.length_a   1.000
_cell.length_b   1.000
_cell.length_c   1.000
_cell.angle_alpha   90.00
_cell.angle_beta   90.00
_cell.angle_gamma   90.00
#
_symmetry.space_group_name_H-M   'P 1'
#
loop_
_entity.id
_entity.type
_entity.pdbx_description
1 polymer ?
#
loop_
_entity_poly.entity_id
_entity_poly.type
_entity_poly.pdbx_seq_one_letter_code
_entity_poly.pdbx_strand_id
1 'polypeptide(L)'
;MESMSINRVVRHNKKLPQSRYSPYSKETYLNIEKEMKKDEAKRLGVEFSLFVAEAMFLLSDDLRSMLLFCLWLLKDAGNKGLTAPVVVGRLLCVVLHVFETYIKPKNGVYQADGKSNQWELILESKQKFVFGVREMDRIVSILGKRESSSCEEVKTSDLEHYNLELNKLEETLRSAKEVSEANGFAREAIKSNIVYLWKCSLKHHNLM
;
A
#
# COMPACT_ATOMS: atom_id res chain seq x y z
N MET A 1 92.23 -13.11 8.92
CA MET A 1 91.03 -12.27 9.17
C MET A 1 90.17 -12.37 7.92
N GLU A 2 89.24 -13.32 7.91
CA GLU A 2 88.23 -13.45 6.87
C GLU A 2 86.88 -13.04 7.47
N SER A 3 86.22 -12.13 6.76
CA SER A 3 85.05 -11.39 7.21
C SER A 3 83.76 -12.17 6.98
N MET A 4 82.87 -12.11 7.98
CA MET A 4 81.53 -12.68 7.98
C MET A 4 80.66 -12.09 6.85
N SER A 5 80.07 -12.98 6.04
CA SER A 5 78.99 -12.66 5.11
C SER A 5 77.63 -12.83 5.81
N ILE A 6 76.90 -11.73 5.99
CA ILE A 6 75.55 -11.71 6.56
C ILE A 6 74.54 -11.94 5.42
N ASN A 7 73.86 -13.09 5.45
CA ASN A 7 72.73 -13.38 4.57
C ASN A 7 71.58 -12.41 4.83
N ARG A 8 71.33 -11.47 3.90
CA ARG A 8 70.12 -10.64 3.90
C ARG A 8 68.96 -11.44 3.28
N VAL A 9 67.99 -11.81 4.11
CA VAL A 9 66.70 -12.37 3.68
C VAL A 9 65.90 -11.28 2.97
N VAL A 10 65.67 -11.45 1.67
CA VAL A 10 64.76 -10.60 0.87
C VAL A 10 63.32 -10.94 1.26
N ARG A 11 62.67 -10.08 2.05
CA ARG A 11 61.23 -10.18 2.32
C ARG A 11 60.46 -9.64 1.11
N HIS A 12 59.81 -10.52 0.36
CA HIS A 12 58.84 -10.13 -0.66
C HIS A 12 57.59 -9.54 -0.01
N ASN A 13 57.41 -8.22 -0.11
CA ASN A 13 56.16 -7.54 0.21
C ASN A 13 55.12 -7.79 -0.89
N LYS A 14 54.51 -8.98 -0.92
CA LYS A 14 53.26 -9.18 -1.69
C LYS A 14 52.14 -8.45 -0.94
N LYS A 15 51.68 -7.31 -1.47
CA LYS A 15 50.38 -6.73 -1.07
C LYS A 15 49.31 -7.77 -1.37
N LEU A 16 48.75 -8.38 -0.32
CA LEU A 16 47.54 -9.19 -0.44
C LEU A 16 46.41 -8.27 -0.96
N PRO A 17 45.69 -8.65 -2.03
CA PRO A 17 44.50 -7.93 -2.42
C PRO A 17 43.51 -7.97 -1.25
N GLN A 18 43.07 -6.80 -0.83
CA GLN A 18 42.18 -6.63 0.31
C GLN A 18 40.76 -7.05 -0.10
N SER A 19 40.50 -8.34 -0.31
CA SER A 19 39.14 -8.85 -0.52
C SER A 19 38.41 -8.88 0.82
N ARG A 20 37.90 -7.73 1.23
CA ARG A 20 36.89 -7.66 2.29
C ARG A 20 35.54 -8.07 1.73
N TYR A 21 35.37 -9.36 1.38
CA TYR A 21 34.04 -9.93 1.22
C TYR A 21 33.57 -10.40 2.60
N SER A 22 32.94 -9.50 3.35
CA SER A 22 32.25 -9.86 4.59
C SER A 22 30.93 -10.54 4.22
N PRO A 23 30.69 -11.80 4.63
CA PRO A 23 29.47 -12.53 4.28
C PRO A 23 28.20 -11.92 4.90
N TYR A 24 28.34 -11.02 5.87
CA TYR A 24 27.22 -10.41 6.60
C TYR A 24 26.65 -9.13 5.96
N SER A 25 27.31 -8.55 4.95
CA SER A 25 26.85 -7.28 4.37
C SER A 25 25.61 -7.47 3.48
N LYS A 26 25.62 -8.47 2.60
CA LYS A 26 24.59 -8.65 1.57
C LYS A 26 23.20 -8.96 2.15
N GLU A 27 23.14 -9.83 3.15
CA GLU A 27 21.90 -10.19 3.84
C GLU A 27 21.29 -8.99 4.58
N THR A 28 22.13 -8.20 5.24
CA THR A 28 21.71 -6.97 5.92
C THR A 28 21.13 -5.95 4.94
N TYR A 29 21.77 -5.74 3.79
CA TYR A 29 21.27 -4.81 2.76
C TYR A 29 19.92 -5.24 2.17
N LEU A 30 19.76 -6.54 1.85
CA LEU A 30 18.50 -7.08 1.33
C LEU A 30 17.35 -6.93 2.32
N ASN A 31 17.62 -7.14 3.62
CA ASN A 31 16.63 -6.93 4.68
C ASN A 31 16.22 -5.46 4.80
N ILE A 32 17.17 -4.53 4.71
CA ILE A 32 16.87 -3.09 4.71
C ILE A 32 16.00 -2.72 3.49
N GLU A 33 16.37 -3.17 2.29
CA GLU A 33 15.60 -2.87 1.07
C GLU A 33 14.17 -3.42 1.15
N LYS A 34 14.01 -4.63 1.68
CA LYS A 34 12.69 -5.26 1.88
C LYS A 34 11.82 -4.49 2.86
N GLU A 35 12.39 -4.03 3.98
CA GLU A 35 11.65 -3.19 4.94
C GLU A 35 11.29 -1.83 4.34
N MET A 36 12.18 -1.21 3.56
CA MET A 36 11.86 0.02 2.81
C MET A 36 10.69 -0.20 1.83
N LYS A 37 10.68 -1.32 1.09
CA LYS A 37 9.56 -1.68 0.19
C LYS A 37 8.26 -1.90 0.97
N LYS A 38 8.31 -2.49 2.17
CA LYS A 38 7.13 -2.65 3.04
C LYS A 38 6.61 -1.33 3.55
N ASP A 39 7.48 -0.41 3.95
CA ASP A 39 7.08 0.92 4.42
C ASP A 39 6.48 1.76 3.28
N GLU A 40 7.03 1.66 2.08
CA GLU A 40 6.46 2.29 0.90
C GLU A 40 5.11 1.69 0.51
N ALA A 41 4.96 0.36 0.55
CA ALA A 41 3.67 -0.30 0.35
C ALA A 41 2.63 0.13 1.39
N LYS A 42 3.02 0.34 2.66
CA LYS A 42 2.15 0.91 3.69
C LYS A 42 1.73 2.34 3.35
N ARG A 43 2.69 3.19 2.94
CA ARG A 43 2.41 4.58 2.53
C ARG A 43 1.36 4.62 1.43
N LEU A 44 1.58 3.83 0.37
CA LEU A 44 0.68 3.73 -0.78
C LEU A 44 -0.68 3.11 -0.40
N GLY A 45 -0.69 2.14 0.52
CA GLY A 45 -1.93 1.55 1.04
C GLY A 45 -2.78 2.56 1.81
N VAL A 46 -2.16 3.40 2.63
CA VAL A 46 -2.82 4.51 3.32
C VAL A 46 -3.38 5.52 2.32
N GLU A 47 -2.60 5.87 1.29
CA GLU A 47 -2.99 6.81 0.25
C GLU A 47 -4.20 6.32 -0.55
N PHE A 48 -4.17 5.07 -1.01
CA PHE A 48 -5.31 4.45 -1.68
C PHE A 48 -6.56 4.40 -0.78
N SER A 49 -6.38 4.09 0.50
CA SER A 49 -7.47 4.06 1.48
C SER A 49 -8.12 5.45 1.68
N LEU A 50 -7.34 6.53 1.55
CA LEU A 50 -7.88 7.89 1.58
C LEU A 50 -8.74 8.21 0.36
N PHE A 51 -8.38 7.73 -0.84
CA PHE A 51 -9.23 7.89 -2.02
C PHE A 51 -10.53 7.09 -1.91
N VAL A 52 -10.48 5.90 -1.30
CA VAL A 52 -11.70 5.14 -0.98
C VAL A 52 -12.57 5.93 0.00
N ALA A 53 -11.99 6.50 1.05
CA ALA A 53 -12.72 7.33 1.99
C ALA A 53 -13.32 8.56 1.28
N GLU A 54 -12.55 9.29 0.49
CA GLU A 54 -13.01 10.45 -0.28
C GLU A 54 -14.20 10.11 -1.18
N ALA A 55 -14.14 8.98 -1.90
CA ALA A 55 -15.25 8.49 -2.71
C ALA A 55 -16.50 8.17 -1.86
N MET A 56 -16.34 7.65 -0.64
CA MET A 56 -17.47 7.48 0.28
C MET A 56 -18.11 8.83 0.64
N PHE A 57 -17.31 9.88 0.87
CA PHE A 57 -17.85 11.22 1.11
C PHE A 57 -18.52 11.82 -0.14
N LEU A 58 -17.97 11.60 -1.32
CA LEU A 58 -18.59 12.05 -2.58
C LEU A 58 -19.99 11.44 -2.78
N LEU A 59 -20.16 10.18 -2.38
CA LEU A 59 -21.42 9.45 -2.51
C LEU A 59 -22.29 9.55 -1.25
N SER A 60 -21.89 10.28 -0.22
CA SER A 60 -22.60 10.32 1.07
C SER A 60 -23.94 11.05 1.02
N ASP A 61 -24.23 11.74 -0.08
CA ASP A 61 -25.55 12.30 -0.41
C ASP A 61 -26.58 11.20 -0.72
N ASP A 62 -26.14 10.04 -1.22
CA ASP A 62 -26.96 8.85 -1.42
C ASP A 62 -26.29 7.59 -0.84
N LEU A 63 -26.78 7.18 0.33
CA LEU A 63 -26.30 6.01 1.05
C LEU A 63 -26.32 4.73 0.19
N ARG A 64 -27.27 4.59 -0.74
CA ARG A 64 -27.34 3.43 -1.63
C ARG A 64 -26.15 3.38 -2.58
N SER A 65 -25.86 4.49 -3.27
CA SER A 65 -24.70 4.62 -4.16
C SER A 65 -23.40 4.36 -3.39
N MET A 66 -23.24 4.93 -2.20
CA MET A 66 -22.06 4.70 -1.37
C MET A 66 -21.87 3.22 -1.00
N LEU A 67 -22.94 2.55 -0.55
CA LEU A 67 -22.89 1.12 -0.20
C LEU A 67 -22.61 0.25 -1.42
N LEU A 68 -23.19 0.58 -2.59
CA LEU A 68 -22.91 -0.12 -3.84
C LEU A 68 -21.43 0.01 -4.25
N PHE A 69 -20.86 1.20 -4.12
CA PHE A 69 -19.42 1.42 -4.33
C PHE A 69 -18.57 0.54 -3.41
N CYS A 70 -18.89 0.52 -2.11
CA CYS A 70 -18.17 -0.30 -1.12
C CYS A 70 -18.27 -1.81 -1.44
N LEU A 71 -19.46 -2.31 -1.74
CA LEU A 71 -19.67 -3.71 -2.11
C LEU A 71 -18.89 -4.09 -3.37
N TRP A 72 -18.88 -3.19 -4.35
CA TRP A 72 -18.19 -3.38 -5.61
C TRP A 72 -16.67 -3.43 -5.43
N LEU A 73 -16.10 -2.53 -4.62
CA LEU A 73 -14.67 -2.55 -4.22
C LEU A 73 -14.26 -3.88 -3.60
N LEU A 74 -15.11 -4.44 -2.71
CA LEU A 74 -14.83 -5.69 -2.00
C LEU A 74 -15.00 -6.93 -2.89
N LYS A 75 -15.94 -6.89 -3.85
CA LYS A 75 -16.25 -8.01 -4.75
C LYS A 75 -15.19 -8.20 -5.84
N ASP A 76 -14.71 -7.12 -6.45
CA ASP A 76 -13.77 -7.18 -7.58
C ASP A 76 -12.35 -7.64 -7.19
N ALA A 77 -12.10 -7.73 -5.89
CA ALA A 77 -10.88 -8.26 -5.29
C ALA A 77 -10.90 -9.79 -5.08
N GLY A 78 -12.08 -10.40 -5.08
CA GLY A 78 -12.30 -11.76 -4.54
C GLY A 78 -12.11 -12.94 -5.50
N ASN A 79 -11.64 -12.76 -6.74
CA ASN A 79 -11.63 -13.86 -7.71
C ASN A 79 -10.36 -14.74 -7.70
N LYS A 80 -9.70 -14.91 -6.54
CA LYS A 80 -8.53 -15.82 -6.39
C LYS A 80 -8.47 -16.48 -5.00
N GLY A 81 -9.12 -17.64 -4.85
CA GLY A 81 -8.76 -18.66 -3.84
C GLY A 81 -9.14 -18.41 -2.37
N LEU A 82 -9.09 -19.49 -1.58
CA LEU A 82 -9.67 -19.72 -0.23
C LEU A 82 -9.21 -18.82 0.94
N THR A 83 -8.47 -17.74 0.69
CA THR A 83 -8.08 -16.79 1.74
C THR A 83 -8.52 -15.39 1.28
N ALA A 84 -9.41 -14.74 2.04
CA ALA A 84 -9.80 -13.37 1.72
C ALA A 84 -8.52 -12.51 1.57
N PRO A 85 -8.36 -11.74 0.49
CA PRO A 85 -7.11 -11.04 0.26
C PRO A 85 -6.83 -10.05 1.40
N VAL A 86 -5.59 -10.03 1.93
CA VAL A 86 -5.21 -9.29 3.14
C VAL A 86 -5.61 -7.80 3.03
N VAL A 87 -5.53 -7.26 1.82
CA VAL A 87 -5.88 -5.86 1.52
C VAL A 87 -7.39 -5.63 1.56
N VAL A 88 -8.21 -6.60 1.16
CA VAL A 88 -9.68 -6.50 1.26
C VAL A 88 -10.13 -6.39 2.71
N GLY A 89 -9.53 -7.18 3.59
CA GLY A 89 -9.79 -7.08 5.03
C GLY A 89 -9.42 -5.69 5.58
N ARG A 90 -8.27 -5.16 5.19
CA ARG A 90 -7.84 -3.80 5.60
C ARG A 90 -8.77 -2.71 5.09
N LEU A 91 -9.16 -2.79 3.81
CA LEU A 91 -10.09 -1.83 3.20
C LEU A 91 -11.47 -1.92 3.82
N LEU A 92 -11.96 -3.12 4.16
CA LEU A 92 -13.20 -3.28 4.90
C LEU A 92 -13.15 -2.57 6.25
N CYS A 93 -12.06 -2.70 7.00
CA CYS A 93 -11.88 -1.96 8.26
C CYS A 93 -11.90 -0.44 8.03
N VAL A 94 -11.25 0.06 6.97
CA VAL A 94 -11.28 1.49 6.62
C VAL A 94 -12.70 1.93 6.28
N VAL A 95 -13.41 1.19 5.43
CA VAL A 95 -14.78 1.50 5.02
C VAL A 95 -15.70 1.55 6.23
N LEU A 96 -15.67 0.53 7.08
CA LEU A 96 -16.49 0.48 8.29
C LEU A 96 -16.16 1.63 9.25
N HIS A 97 -14.87 1.90 9.48
CA HIS A 97 -14.42 3.01 10.33
C HIS A 97 -14.88 4.37 9.81
N VAL A 98 -14.72 4.61 8.50
CA VAL A 98 -15.12 5.86 7.85
C VAL A 98 -16.64 6.04 7.94
N PHE A 99 -17.38 4.97 7.64
CA PHE A 99 -18.83 4.96 7.71
C PHE A 99 -19.35 5.28 9.11
N GLU A 100 -18.86 4.57 10.13
CA GLU A 100 -19.32 4.71 11.51
C GLU A 100 -18.91 6.05 12.13
N THR A 101 -17.68 6.49 11.86
CA THR A 101 -17.11 7.65 12.58
C THR A 101 -17.45 8.98 11.92
N TYR A 102 -17.51 9.03 10.59
CA TYR A 102 -17.56 10.31 9.87
C TYR A 102 -18.80 10.50 9.00
N ILE A 103 -19.33 9.43 8.41
CA ILE A 103 -20.49 9.56 7.52
C ILE A 103 -21.75 9.71 8.34
N LYS A 104 -22.35 10.90 8.29
CA LYS A 104 -23.67 11.15 8.87
C LYS A 104 -24.74 10.98 7.80
N PRO A 105 -25.78 10.17 8.01
CA PRO A 105 -26.86 10.05 7.04
C PRO A 105 -27.58 11.39 6.90
N LYS A 106 -27.53 11.98 5.71
CA LYS A 106 -28.21 13.23 5.37
C LYS A 106 -29.65 12.89 4.97
N ASN A 107 -30.57 12.96 5.94
CA ASN A 107 -32.02 12.73 5.80
C ASN A 107 -32.39 11.29 5.38
N GLY A 108 -33.03 10.55 6.29
CA GLY A 108 -33.36 9.12 6.17
C GLY A 108 -34.39 8.72 5.10
N VAL A 109 -34.58 9.51 4.05
CA VAL A 109 -35.46 9.16 2.93
C VAL A 109 -34.61 8.69 1.77
N TYR A 110 -34.44 7.37 1.68
CA TYR A 110 -33.95 6.71 0.48
C TYR A 110 -34.89 7.08 -0.68
N GLN A 111 -34.42 7.90 -1.61
CA GLN A 111 -35.12 8.01 -2.89
C GLN A 111 -34.84 6.73 -3.66
N ALA A 112 -35.88 5.94 -3.94
CA ALA A 112 -35.75 4.65 -4.61
C ALA A 112 -35.04 4.75 -5.97
N ASP A 113 -35.16 5.91 -6.62
CA ASP A 113 -34.54 6.28 -7.89
C ASP A 113 -33.40 7.33 -7.73
N GLY A 114 -33.00 7.62 -6.49
CA GLY A 114 -31.92 8.55 -6.19
C GLY A 114 -30.57 7.96 -6.61
N LYS A 115 -29.85 8.69 -7.46
CA LYS A 115 -28.46 8.43 -7.81
C LYS A 115 -27.65 9.61 -7.28
N SER A 116 -26.54 9.36 -6.58
CA SER A 116 -25.64 10.43 -6.14
C SER A 116 -25.22 11.26 -7.35
N ASN A 117 -25.15 12.58 -7.18
CA ASN A 117 -24.67 13.49 -8.22
C ASN A 117 -23.23 13.15 -8.66
N GLN A 118 -22.47 12.47 -7.81
CA GLN A 118 -21.08 12.06 -8.05
C GLN A 118 -20.94 10.59 -8.49
N TRP A 119 -22.06 9.86 -8.65
CA TRP A 119 -22.01 8.44 -9.05
C TRP A 119 -21.34 8.23 -10.40
N GLU A 120 -21.53 9.13 -11.37
CA GLU A 120 -20.91 9.03 -12.69
C GLU A 120 -19.40 9.15 -12.62
N LEU A 121 -18.89 10.11 -11.83
CA LEU A 121 -17.45 10.25 -11.60
C LEU A 121 -16.83 8.99 -10.99
N ILE A 122 -17.52 8.34 -10.05
CA ILE A 122 -17.07 7.09 -9.44
C ILE A 122 -17.11 5.93 -10.46
N LEU A 123 -18.14 5.87 -11.31
CA LEU A 123 -18.22 4.89 -12.39
C LEU A 123 -17.11 5.07 -13.43
N GLU A 124 -16.74 6.30 -13.78
CA GLU A 124 -15.61 6.58 -14.67
C GLU A 124 -14.27 6.20 -14.03
N SER A 125 -14.17 6.38 -12.71
CA SER A 125 -12.99 6.02 -11.91
C SER A 125 -12.90 4.53 -11.57
N LYS A 126 -13.92 3.73 -11.94
CA LYS A 126 -14.08 2.31 -11.63
C LYS A 126 -12.80 1.50 -11.86
N GLN A 127 -12.22 1.56 -13.06
CA GLN A 127 -11.06 0.73 -13.36
C GLN A 127 -9.82 1.10 -12.51
N LYS A 128 -9.68 2.37 -12.13
CA LYS A 128 -8.59 2.85 -11.28
C LYS A 128 -8.71 2.30 -9.85
N PHE A 129 -9.92 2.25 -9.32
CA PHE A 129 -10.17 1.62 -8.01
C PHE A 129 -9.91 0.10 -8.03
N VAL A 130 -10.37 -0.61 -9.07
CA VAL A 130 -10.12 -2.07 -9.19
C VAL A 130 -8.65 -2.37 -9.31
N PHE A 131 -7.94 -1.60 -10.14
CA PHE A 131 -6.50 -1.67 -10.25
C PHE A 131 -5.84 -1.43 -8.88
N GLY A 132 -6.27 -0.36 -8.19
CA GLY A 132 -5.83 0.01 -6.85
C GLY A 132 -5.90 -1.15 -5.85
N VAL A 133 -7.03 -1.85 -5.78
CA VAL A 133 -7.21 -3.00 -4.88
C VAL A 133 -6.34 -4.18 -5.30
N ARG A 134 -6.36 -4.56 -6.58
CA ARG A 134 -5.65 -5.75 -7.10
C ARG A 134 -4.14 -5.63 -6.96
N GLU A 135 -3.58 -4.49 -7.34
CA GLU A 135 -2.13 -4.30 -7.33
C GLU A 135 -1.61 -4.17 -5.89
N MET A 136 -2.34 -3.49 -5.01
CA MET A 136 -2.01 -3.44 -3.58
C MET A 136 -2.05 -4.83 -2.96
N ASP A 137 -3.06 -5.65 -3.28
CA ASP A 137 -3.15 -7.02 -2.79
C ASP A 137 -1.98 -7.89 -3.26
N ARG A 138 -1.59 -7.76 -4.53
CA ARG A 138 -0.40 -8.40 -5.08
C ARG A 138 0.87 -7.98 -4.35
N ILE A 139 1.09 -6.67 -4.18
CA ILE A 139 2.27 -6.11 -3.50
C ILE A 139 2.34 -6.62 -2.06
N VAL A 140 1.25 -6.52 -1.30
CA VAL A 140 1.18 -6.97 0.10
C VAL A 140 1.40 -8.48 0.19
N SER A 141 0.83 -9.25 -0.73
CA SER A 141 1.00 -10.71 -0.77
C SER A 141 2.45 -11.12 -1.03
N ILE A 142 3.15 -10.45 -1.95
CA ILE A 142 4.56 -10.75 -2.23
C ILE A 142 5.44 -10.35 -1.04
N LEU A 143 5.24 -9.16 -0.47
CA LEU A 143 6.01 -8.66 0.66
C LEU A 143 5.74 -9.40 1.98
N GLY A 144 4.58 -10.07 2.09
CA GLY A 144 4.18 -10.88 3.23
C GLY A 144 4.73 -12.30 3.25
N LYS A 145 5.25 -12.82 2.12
CA LYS A 145 5.81 -14.19 2.04
C LYS A 145 7.16 -14.29 2.77
N ARG A 146 7.41 -15.48 3.35
CA ARG A 146 8.71 -15.84 3.94
C ARG A 146 9.76 -16.04 2.84
N GLU A 147 11.03 -15.77 3.15
CA GLU A 147 12.15 -15.77 2.21
C GLU A 147 12.38 -17.08 1.44
N SER A 148 11.85 -18.20 1.94
CA SER A 148 12.11 -19.52 1.37
C SER A 148 11.13 -19.98 0.29
N SER A 149 10.11 -19.19 -0.10
CA SER A 149 8.98 -19.74 -0.88
C SER A 149 8.60 -19.04 -2.19
N SER A 150 9.26 -17.96 -2.66
CA SER A 150 8.89 -17.38 -3.96
C SER A 150 10.01 -16.73 -4.75
N CYS A 151 10.03 -17.01 -6.06
CA CYS A 151 10.88 -16.38 -7.06
C CYS A 151 10.38 -14.97 -7.48
N GLU A 152 9.22 -14.54 -6.99
CA GLU A 152 8.62 -13.24 -7.31
C GLU A 152 8.99 -12.23 -6.21
N GLU A 153 9.61 -11.12 -6.63
CA GLU A 153 10.02 -10.01 -5.77
C GLU A 153 9.33 -8.73 -6.26
N VAL A 154 8.85 -7.90 -5.33
CA VAL A 154 8.36 -6.56 -5.69
C VAL A 154 9.55 -5.69 -6.07
N LYS A 155 9.54 -5.19 -7.31
CA LYS A 155 10.53 -4.22 -7.78
C LYS A 155 10.14 -2.82 -7.32
N THR A 156 11.12 -1.95 -7.17
CA THR A 156 10.87 -0.52 -6.92
C THR A 156 9.98 0.08 -7.99
N SER A 157 10.17 -0.33 -9.25
CA SER A 157 9.34 0.08 -10.39
C SER A 157 7.86 -0.29 -10.24
N ASP A 158 7.53 -1.38 -9.53
CA ASP A 158 6.14 -1.78 -9.31
C ASP A 158 5.44 -0.80 -8.35
N LEU A 159 6.16 -0.36 -7.30
CA LEU A 159 5.68 0.64 -6.35
C LEU A 159 5.57 2.03 -6.99
N GLU A 160 6.56 2.41 -7.80
CA GLU A 160 6.54 3.67 -8.58
C GLU A 160 5.37 3.71 -9.57
N HIS A 161 5.13 2.62 -10.29
CA HIS A 161 4.00 2.48 -11.20
C HIS A 161 2.67 2.58 -10.43
N TYR A 162 2.56 1.91 -9.28
CA TYR A 162 1.36 2.01 -8.45
C TYR A 162 1.11 3.44 -7.96
N ASN A 163 2.16 4.14 -7.51
CA ASN A 163 2.09 5.55 -7.11
C ASN A 163 1.61 6.45 -8.26
N LEU A 164 2.08 6.20 -9.48
CA LEU A 164 1.63 6.93 -10.67
C LEU A 164 0.14 6.74 -10.94
N GLU A 165 -0.37 5.51 -10.83
CA GLU A 165 -1.80 5.23 -11.00
C GLU A 165 -2.65 5.85 -9.88
N LEU A 166 -2.13 5.90 -8.65
CA LEU A 166 -2.76 6.62 -7.55
C LEU A 166 -2.86 8.13 -7.83
N ASN A 167 -1.81 8.75 -8.37
CA ASN A 167 -1.84 10.17 -8.75
C ASN A 167 -2.91 10.44 -9.83
N LYS A 168 -3.08 9.55 -10.81
CA LYS A 168 -4.15 9.66 -11.83
C LYS A 168 -5.53 9.55 -11.20
N LEU A 169 -5.69 8.70 -10.18
CA LEU A 169 -6.93 8.61 -9.42
C LEU A 169 -7.20 9.91 -8.66
N GLU A 170 -6.19 10.45 -7.97
CA GLU A 170 -6.27 11.76 -7.29
C GLU A 170 -6.71 12.87 -8.24
N GLU A 171 -6.08 12.98 -9.41
CA GLU A 171 -6.42 13.98 -10.43
C GLU A 171 -7.88 13.87 -10.88
N THR A 172 -8.42 12.66 -10.92
CA THR A 172 -9.82 12.42 -11.28
C THR A 172 -10.76 12.91 -10.18
N LEU A 173 -10.47 12.54 -8.93
CA LEU A 173 -11.26 12.94 -7.76
C LEU A 173 -11.16 14.45 -7.47
N ARG A 174 -10.06 15.09 -7.87
CA ARG A 174 -9.84 16.53 -7.70
C ARG A 174 -10.96 17.38 -8.29
N SER A 175 -11.59 16.92 -9.37
CA SER A 175 -12.74 17.60 -10.00
C SER A 175 -13.95 17.78 -9.07
N ALA A 176 -14.10 16.93 -8.05
CA ALA A 176 -15.19 16.96 -7.09
C ALA A 176 -14.72 17.17 -5.65
N LYS A 177 -13.49 17.64 -5.46
CA LYS A 177 -12.90 17.85 -4.13
C LYS A 177 -13.73 18.79 -3.24
N GLU A 178 -14.27 19.88 -3.80
CA GLU A 178 -15.14 20.80 -3.04
C GLU A 178 -16.40 20.10 -2.53
N VAL A 179 -16.93 19.11 -3.28
CA VAL A 179 -18.10 18.32 -2.89
C VAL A 179 -17.75 17.36 -1.75
N SER A 180 -16.61 16.66 -1.82
CA SER A 180 -16.18 15.77 -0.74
C SER A 180 -15.93 16.56 0.56
N GLU A 181 -15.28 17.72 0.47
CA GLU A 181 -15.04 18.61 1.61
C GLU A 181 -16.34 19.19 2.19
N ALA A 182 -17.29 19.62 1.36
CA ALA A 182 -18.62 20.05 1.80
C ALA A 182 -19.43 18.91 2.44
N ASN A 183 -19.13 17.66 2.08
CA ASN A 183 -19.66 16.48 2.72
C ASN A 183 -18.94 16.09 4.02
N GLY A 184 -17.93 16.85 4.44
CA GLY A 184 -17.21 16.66 5.69
C GLY A 184 -15.93 15.83 5.56
N PHE A 185 -15.43 15.61 4.34
CA PHE A 185 -14.16 14.93 4.13
C PHE A 185 -13.02 15.77 4.70
N ALA A 186 -12.38 15.27 5.75
CA ALA A 186 -11.22 15.89 6.39
C ALA A 186 -10.01 14.96 6.25
N ARG A 187 -9.30 15.07 5.13
CA ARG A 187 -8.23 14.14 4.71
C ARG A 187 -7.22 13.82 5.81
N GLU A 188 -6.63 14.83 6.44
CA GLU A 188 -5.58 14.63 7.45
C GLU A 188 -6.12 14.03 8.75
N ALA A 189 -7.33 14.37 9.15
CA ALA A 189 -7.98 13.76 10.32
C ALA A 189 -8.23 12.26 10.09
N ILE A 190 -8.76 11.90 8.91
CA ILE A 190 -9.02 10.51 8.53
C ILE A 190 -7.71 9.72 8.37
N LYS A 191 -6.70 10.33 7.76
CA LYS A 191 -5.38 9.72 7.52
C LYS A 191 -4.74 9.22 8.82
N SER A 192 -4.83 9.98 9.90
CA SER A 192 -4.26 9.57 11.20
C SER A 192 -4.76 8.20 11.67
N ASN A 193 -6.07 7.94 11.49
CA ASN A 193 -6.72 6.69 11.85
C ASN A 193 -6.40 5.57 10.85
N ILE A 194 -6.39 5.87 9.55
CA ILE A 194 -6.04 4.89 8.52
C ILE A 194 -4.59 4.40 8.70
N VAL A 195 -3.64 5.29 9.00
CA VAL A 195 -2.25 4.91 9.30
C VAL A 195 -2.18 3.89 10.43
N TYR A 196 -3.01 4.05 11.46
CA TYR A 196 -3.08 3.09 12.56
C TYR A 196 -3.59 1.71 12.10
N LEU A 197 -4.64 1.67 11.29
CA LEU A 197 -5.18 0.42 10.72
C LEU A 197 -4.13 -0.34 9.88
N TRP A 198 -3.31 0.38 9.10
CA TRP A 198 -2.22 -0.20 8.32
C TRP A 198 -1.02 -0.64 9.19
N LYS A 199 -0.79 -0.02 10.34
CA LYS A 199 0.25 -0.43 11.31
C LYS A 199 -0.12 -1.72 12.05
N CYS A 200 -1.36 -1.86 12.51
CA CYS A 200 -1.79 -3.05 13.28
C CYS A 200 -1.87 -4.32 12.40
N SER A 201 -2.22 -4.16 11.12
CA SER A 201 -2.51 -5.29 10.22
C SER A 201 -1.27 -5.99 9.62
N LEU A 202 -0.06 -5.54 9.94
CA LEU A 202 1.21 -6.17 9.50
C LEU A 202 1.93 -6.97 10.59
N LYS A 203 1.48 -6.87 11.85
CA LYS A 203 2.04 -7.67 12.95
C LYS A 203 1.46 -9.09 13.02
N HIS A 204 0.31 -9.34 12.38
CA HIS A 204 -0.43 -10.60 12.52
C HIS A 204 -0.03 -11.73 11.56
N HIS A 205 1.00 -11.57 10.73
CA HIS A 205 1.58 -12.71 9.99
C HIS A 205 2.57 -13.56 10.82
N ASN A 206 2.64 -13.34 12.14
CA ASN A 206 3.48 -14.13 13.06
C ASN A 206 2.70 -15.15 13.91
N LEU A 207 1.38 -15.29 13.71
CA LEU A 207 0.54 -16.23 14.46
C LEU A 207 -0.48 -16.90 13.53
N MET A 208 0.02 -17.69 12.58
CA MET A 208 -0.67 -18.89 12.09
C MET A 208 0.34 -19.87 11.54
#